data_AF-A0A6L5K2Z5-F1
#
_entry.id   AF-A0A6L5K2Z5-F1
#
_cell.length_a   1.000
_cell.length_b   1.000
_cell.length_c   1.000
_cell.angle_alpha   90.00
_cell.angle_beta   90.00
_cell.angle_gamma   90.00
#
_symmetry.space_group_name_H-M   'P 1'
#
loop_
_entity.id
_entity.type
_entity.pdbx_description
1 polymer ?
#
loop_
_entity_poly.entity_id
_entity_poly.type
_entity_poly.pdbx_seq_one_letter_code
_entity_poly.pdbx_strand_id
1 'polypeptide(L)'
;QVIFPTACLISLNLLLISQVESSWMFVVAGLIGGSAQGLIFPALSTYFIDIFGRENKGLAISLYLAFFDIGMGFGSVFFGWISDLYGYRIMYLAAGGIMLFVASFFSWKAPSPK
;
A
#
# COMPACT_ATOMS: atom_id res chain seq x y z
N GLN A 1 12.79 -1.92 -10.28
CA GLN A 1 11.63 -2.58 -9.63
C GLN A 1 11.67 -2.35 -8.12
N VAL A 2 11.42 -1.11 -7.67
CA VAL A 2 11.35 -0.78 -6.22
C VAL A 2 9.94 -1.03 -5.65
N ILE A 3 8.93 -1.09 -6.51
CA ILE A 3 7.52 -1.24 -6.12
C ILE A 3 7.27 -2.55 -5.36
N PHE A 4 7.74 -3.68 -5.88
CA PHE A 4 7.55 -4.99 -5.25
C PHE A 4 8.18 -5.11 -3.85
N PRO A 5 9.49 -4.81 -3.65
CA PRO A 5 10.08 -4.91 -2.32
C PRO A 5 9.42 -3.95 -1.33
N THR A 6 9.02 -2.75 -1.76
CA THR A 6 8.29 -1.81 -0.91
C THR A 6 6.89 -2.32 -0.58
N ALA A 7 6.18 -2.96 -1.51
CA ALA A 7 4.87 -3.56 -1.24
C ALA A 7 4.96 -4.70 -0.22
N CYS A 8 6.00 -5.55 -0.31
CA CYS A 8 6.29 -6.57 0.70
C CYS A 8 6.60 -5.93 2.06
N LEU A 9 7.34 -4.82 2.09
CA LEU A 9 7.65 -4.08 3.32
C LEU A 9 6.37 -3.49 3.96
N ILE A 10 5.45 -2.94 3.16
CA ILE A 10 4.14 -2.45 3.65
C ILE A 10 3.35 -3.61 4.28
N SER A 11 3.30 -4.77 3.62
CA SER A 11 2.60 -5.90 4.22
C SER A 11 3.26 -6.38 5.51
N LEU A 12 4.59 -6.47 5.55
CA LEU A 12 5.29 -6.87 6.76
C LEU A 12 4.98 -5.90 7.91
N ASN A 13 4.91 -4.60 7.60
CA ASN A 13 4.51 -3.57 8.57
C ASN A 13 3.08 -3.80 9.09
N LEU A 14 2.11 -4.11 8.22
CA LEU A 14 0.73 -4.39 8.64
C LEU A 14 0.65 -5.63 9.54
N LEU A 15 1.41 -6.68 9.21
CA LEU A 15 1.52 -7.86 10.06
C LEU A 15 2.19 -7.53 11.41
N LEU A 16 3.21 -6.67 11.42
CA LEU A 16 3.86 -6.22 12.65
C LEU A 16 2.88 -5.45 13.55
N ILE A 17 2.10 -4.52 12.97
CA ILE A 17 1.08 -3.75 13.71
C ILE A 17 0.03 -4.69 14.33
N SER A 18 -0.32 -5.78 13.66
CA SER A 18 -1.27 -6.76 14.20
C SER A 18 -0.81 -7.46 15.49
N GLN A 19 0.50 -7.43 15.80
CA GLN A 19 1.09 -8.05 17.00
C GLN A 19 1.63 -6.99 17.97
N VAL A 20 1.25 -5.73 17.83
CA VAL A 20 1.71 -4.66 18.72
C VAL A 20 1.01 -4.77 20.07
N GLU A 21 1.81 -5.07 21.10
CA GLU A 21 1.37 -5.10 22.50
C GLU A 21 2.05 -4.00 23.35
N SER A 22 3.02 -3.28 22.76
CA SER A 22 3.83 -2.26 23.44
C SER A 22 3.96 -0.99 22.62
N SER A 23 3.93 0.17 23.29
CA SER A 23 4.10 1.49 22.68
C SER A 23 5.39 1.61 21.87
N TRP A 24 6.47 0.95 22.30
CA TRP A 24 7.73 0.96 21.55
C TRP A 24 7.62 0.25 20.20
N MET A 25 6.92 -0.89 20.16
CA MET A 25 6.66 -1.62 18.90
C MET A 25 5.81 -0.78 17.95
N PHE A 26 4.86 0.00 18.47
CA PHE A 26 4.05 0.91 17.67
C PHE A 26 4.91 1.99 16.99
N VAL A 27 5.88 2.59 17.71
CA VAL A 27 6.80 3.58 17.14
C VAL A 27 7.67 2.98 16.04
N VAL A 28 8.23 1.78 16.28
CA VAL A 28 9.02 1.06 15.27
C VAL A 28 8.19 0.75 14.04
N ALA A 29 6.96 0.27 14.20
CA ALA A 29 6.03 0.06 13.10
C ALA A 29 5.68 1.36 12.37
N GLY A 30 5.49 2.46 13.10
CA GLY A 30 5.28 3.79 12.51
C GLY A 30 6.45 4.22 11.61
N LEU A 31 7.69 4.00 12.05
CA LEU A 31 8.89 4.30 11.26
C LEU A 31 8.99 3.43 10.00
N ILE A 32 8.74 2.12 10.12
CA ILE A 32 8.77 1.19 8.99
C ILE A 32 7.66 1.54 7.99
N GLY A 33 6.43 1.73 8.48
CA GLY A 33 5.27 2.11 7.66
C GLY A 33 5.45 3.44 6.94
N GLY A 34 5.95 4.46 7.64
CA GLY A 34 6.24 5.77 7.06
C GLY A 34 7.31 5.69 5.98
N SER A 35 8.39 4.93 6.23
CA SER A 35 9.46 4.72 5.23
C SER A 35 8.93 3.99 3.99
N ALA A 36 8.10 2.97 4.18
CA ALA A 36 7.52 2.21 3.08
C ALA A 36 6.55 3.06 2.24
N GLN A 37 5.71 3.88 2.88
CA GLN A 37 4.83 4.83 2.20
C GLN A 37 5.61 5.90 1.42
N GLY A 38 6.70 6.43 2.02
CA GLY A 38 7.58 7.39 1.35
C GLY A 38 8.26 6.84 0.09
N LEU A 39 8.48 5.52 0.03
CA LEU A 39 9.07 4.86 -1.13
C LEU A 39 8.02 4.47 -2.19
N ILE A 40 6.84 4.01 -1.78
CA ILE A 40 5.84 3.47 -2.73
C ILE A 40 5.21 4.58 -3.57
N PHE A 41 4.95 5.74 -2.97
CA PHE A 41 4.26 6.85 -3.60
C PHE A 41 5.01 7.41 -4.84
N PRO A 42 6.30 7.80 -4.73
CA PRO A 42 7.06 8.25 -5.90
C PRO A 42 7.34 7.13 -6.91
N ALA A 43 7.50 5.89 -6.44
CA ALA A 43 7.74 4.74 -7.31
C ALA A 43 6.53 4.45 -8.21
N LEU A 44 5.32 4.43 -7.64
CA LEU A 44 4.08 4.28 -8.41
C LEU A 44 3.81 5.50 -9.30
N SER A 45 4.03 6.72 -8.80
CA SER A 45 3.84 7.93 -9.60
C SER A 45 4.71 7.90 -10.88
N THR A 46 5.97 7.47 -10.76
CA THR A 46 6.86 7.32 -11.91
C THR A 46 6.40 6.21 -12.85
N TYR A 47 5.99 5.06 -12.30
CA TYR A 47 5.47 3.93 -13.08
C TYR A 47 4.24 4.29 -13.94
N PHE A 48 3.31 5.06 -13.37
CA PHE A 48 2.16 5.56 -14.13
C PHE A 48 2.59 6.52 -15.25
N ILE A 49 3.54 7.41 -15.00
CA ILE A 49 4.06 8.31 -16.04
C ILE A 49 4.72 7.53 -17.18
N ASP A 50 5.47 6.48 -16.86
CA ASP A 50 6.16 5.65 -17.85
C ASP A 50 5.16 4.86 -18.73
N ILE A 51 4.03 4.43 -18.16
CA ILE A 51 2.96 3.73 -18.92
C ILE A 51 2.21 4.68 -19.85
N PHE A 52 1.82 5.84 -19.36
CA PHE A 52 0.95 6.78 -20.11
C PHE A 52 1.73 7.72 -21.04
N GLY A 53 3.07 7.74 -20.93
CA GLY A 53 3.96 8.62 -21.67
C GLY A 53 4.12 9.98 -21.00
N ARG A 54 5.32 10.56 -21.15
CA ARG A 54 5.70 11.84 -20.51
C ARG A 54 4.80 13.01 -20.91
N GLU A 55 4.28 12.98 -22.13
CA GLU A 55 3.34 13.96 -22.67
C GLU A 55 1.99 13.98 -21.92
N ASN A 56 1.57 12.83 -21.39
CA ASN A 56 0.33 12.69 -20.61
C ASN A 56 0.58 12.64 -19.09
N LYS A 57 1.73 13.14 -18.62
CA LYS A 57 2.11 13.10 -17.19
C LYS A 57 1.02 13.65 -16.26
N GLY A 58 0.38 14.75 -16.66
CA GLY A 58 -0.71 15.35 -15.88
C GLY A 58 -1.90 14.41 -15.69
N LEU A 59 -2.29 13.71 -16.76
CA LEU A 59 -3.37 12.70 -16.73
C LEU A 59 -2.96 11.44 -15.95
N ALA A 60 -1.70 10.99 -16.12
CA ALA A 60 -1.18 9.82 -15.41
C ALA A 60 -1.22 10.01 -13.89
N ILE A 61 -0.75 11.18 -13.41
CA ILE A 61 -0.74 11.52 -11.99
C ILE A 61 -2.17 11.75 -11.47
N SER A 62 -3.02 12.46 -12.21
CA SER A 62 -4.39 12.72 -11.76
C SER A 62 -5.20 11.43 -11.64
N LEU A 63 -5.03 10.49 -12.57
CA LEU A 63 -5.66 9.18 -12.51
C LEU A 63 -5.13 8.34 -11.34
N TYR A 64 -3.81 8.34 -11.11
CA TYR A 64 -3.21 7.70 -9.95
C TYR A 64 -3.80 8.25 -8.64
N LEU A 65 -3.86 9.57 -8.49
CA LEU A 65 -4.42 10.22 -7.30
C LEU A 65 -5.91 9.93 -7.14
N ALA A 66 -6.68 9.95 -8.24
CA ALA A 66 -8.11 9.63 -8.20
C ALA A 66 -8.35 8.19 -7.69
N PHE A 67 -7.60 7.20 -8.19
CA PHE A 67 -7.68 5.83 -7.68
C PHE A 67 -7.18 5.69 -6.25
N PHE A 68 -6.15 6.45 -5.87
CA PHE A 68 -5.64 6.46 -4.50
C PHE A 68 -6.70 6.97 -3.52
N ASP A 69 -7.39 8.06 -3.84
CA ASP A 69 -8.45 8.63 -3.01
C ASP A 69 -9.67 7.71 -2.93
N ILE A 70 -10.06 7.08 -4.05
CA ILE A 70 -11.12 6.06 -4.06
C ILE A 70 -10.74 4.89 -3.17
N GLY A 71 -9.49 4.41 -3.29
CA GLY A 71 -8.96 3.33 -2.46
C GLY A 71 -8.94 3.68 -0.97
N MET A 72 -8.57 4.92 -0.62
CA MET A 72 -8.58 5.40 0.75
C MET A 72 -10.01 5.52 1.30
N GLY A 73 -10.93 6.09 0.53
CA GLY A 73 -12.34 6.23 0.90
C GLY A 73 -13.00 4.86 1.10
N PHE A 74 -12.89 3.96 0.13
CA PHE A 74 -13.45 2.61 0.23
C PHE A 74 -12.75 1.77 1.31
N GLY A 75 -11.42 1.81 1.35
CA GLY A 75 -10.62 1.03 2.29
C GLY A 75 -10.87 1.43 3.74
N SER A 76 -10.99 2.72 4.03
CA SER A 76 -11.26 3.19 5.40
C SER A 76 -12.61 2.69 5.93
N VAL A 77 -13.67 2.72 5.11
CA VAL A 77 -14.99 2.19 5.48
C VAL A 77 -14.94 0.66 5.63
N PHE A 78 -14.35 -0.04 4.65
CA PHE A 78 -14.27 -1.50 4.65
C PHE A 78 -13.47 -2.05 5.85
N PHE A 79 -12.27 -1.52 6.08
CA PHE A 79 -11.44 -1.94 7.20
C PHE A 79 -11.96 -1.43 8.55
N GLY A 80 -12.60 -0.25 8.59
CA GLY A 80 -13.31 0.23 9.77
C GLY A 80 -14.40 -0.73 10.23
N TRP A 81 -15.21 -1.24 9.29
CA TRP A 81 -16.23 -2.24 9.60
C TRP A 81 -15.63 -3.56 10.10
N ILE A 82 -14.50 -3.99 9.52
CA ILE A 82 -13.78 -5.18 10.01
C ILE A 82 -13.23 -4.94 11.43
N SER A 83 -12.68 -3.75 11.72
CA SER A 83 -12.19 -3.45 13.07
C SER A 83 -13.31 -3.40 14.11
N ASP A 84 -14.50 -2.94 13.75
CA ASP A 84 -15.64 -2.88 14.67
C ASP A 84 -16.15 -4.27 15.04
N LEU A 85 -16.16 -5.21 14.07
CA LEU A 85 -16.67 -6.57 14.27
C LEU A 85 -15.63 -7.53 14.89
N TYR A 86 -14.38 -7.43 14.44
CA TYR A 86 -13.34 -8.44 14.73
C TYR A 86 -12.12 -7.87 15.46
N GLY A 87 -12.11 -6.56 15.73
CA GLY A 87 -11.00 -5.86 16.36
C GLY A 87 -9.85 -5.53 15.39
N TYR A 88 -8.97 -4.64 15.84
CA TYR A 88 -7.84 -4.12 15.05
C TYR A 88 -6.85 -5.20 14.61
N ARG A 89 -6.60 -6.23 15.43
CA ARG A 89 -5.66 -7.31 15.09
C ARG A 89 -6.04 -8.03 13.81
N ILE A 90 -7.31 -8.43 13.68
CA ILE A 90 -7.82 -9.14 12.49
C ILE A 90 -7.85 -8.18 11.29
N MET A 91 -8.23 -6.91 11.50
CA MET A 91 -8.19 -5.89 10.46
C MET A 91 -6.79 -5.75 9.84
N TYR A 92 -5.75 -5.62 10.67
CA TYR A 92 -4.37 -5.47 10.19
C TYR A 92 -3.82 -6.75 9.53
N LEU A 93 -4.18 -7.93 10.04
CA LEU A 93 -3.84 -9.21 9.40
C LEU A 93 -4.48 -9.33 8.01
N ALA A 94 -5.78 -9.01 7.89
CA ALA A 94 -6.49 -9.03 6.63
C ALA A 94 -5.89 -8.01 5.64
N ALA A 95 -5.62 -6.78 6.09
CA ALA A 95 -4.98 -5.75 5.26
C ALA A 95 -3.60 -6.19 4.76
N GLY A 96 -2.76 -6.78 5.64
CA GLY A 96 -1.47 -7.33 5.25
C GLY A 96 -1.60 -8.47 4.22
N GLY A 97 -2.50 -9.42 4.46
CA GLY A 97 -2.75 -10.52 3.53
C GLY A 97 -3.23 -10.05 2.16
N ILE A 98 -4.16 -9.10 2.11
CA ILE A 98 -4.64 -8.49 0.86
C ILE A 98 -3.49 -7.77 0.14
N MET A 99 -2.67 -7.00 0.88
CA MET A 99 -1.53 -6.30 0.29
C MET A 99 -0.50 -7.27 -0.32
N LEU A 100 -0.18 -8.38 0.34
CA LEU A 100 0.69 -9.42 -0.23
C LEU A 100 0.08 -10.04 -1.47
N PHE A 101 -1.21 -10.39 -1.42
CA PHE A 101 -1.88 -10.97 -2.57
C PHE A 101 -1.84 -10.03 -3.79
N VAL A 102 -2.13 -8.74 -3.58
CA VAL A 102 -2.05 -7.73 -4.64
C VAL A 102 -0.61 -7.54 -5.12
N ALA A 103 0.38 -7.53 -4.23
CA ALA A 103 1.79 -7.41 -4.60
C ALA A 103 2.27 -8.59 -5.44
N SER A 104 1.89 -9.83 -5.08
CA SER A 104 2.18 -11.04 -5.85
C SER A 104 1.49 -11.03 -7.21
N PHE A 105 0.22 -10.65 -7.26
CA PHE A 105 -0.53 -10.54 -8.51
C PHE A 105 0.06 -9.46 -9.43
N PHE A 106 0.41 -8.31 -8.87
CA PHE A 106 1.09 -7.24 -9.59
C PHE A 106 2.44 -7.72 -10.14
N SER A 107 3.26 -8.42 -9.35
CA SER A 107 4.53 -8.96 -9.85
C SER A 107 4.37 -9.97 -10.98
N TRP A 108 3.25 -10.70 -11.02
CA TRP A 108 3.01 -11.69 -12.07
C TRP A 108 2.52 -11.07 -13.38
N LYS A 109 1.70 -10.02 -13.29
CA LYS A 109 0.97 -9.49 -14.44
C LYS A 109 1.38 -8.08 -14.87
N ALA A 110 2.11 -7.34 -14.04
CA ALA A 110 2.51 -5.97 -14.35
C ALA A 110 3.48 -5.95 -15.55
N PRO A 111 3.14 -5.25 -16.64
CA PRO A 111 4.08 -4.96 -17.70
C PRO A 111 5.26 -4.18 -17.12
N SER A 112 6.48 -4.65 -17.37
CA SER A 112 7.67 -3.87 -17.09
C SER A 112 7.68 -2.63 -18.00
N PRO A 113 7.86 -1.41 -17.46
CA PRO A 113 8.06 -0.23 -18.30
C PRO A 113 9.29 -0.48 -19.17
N LYS A 114 9.20 -0.11 -20.45
CA LYS A 114 10.33 -0.16 -21.39
C LYS A 114 11.26 1.03 -21.18
#